data_AF-A0A841GNP9-F1
#
_entry.id   AF-A0A841GNP9-F1
#
_cell.length_a   1.000
_cell.length_b   1.000
_cell.length_c   1.000
_cell.angle_alpha   90.00
_cell.angle_beta   90.00
_cell.angle_gamma   90.00
#
_symmetry.space_group_name_H-M   'P 1'
#
loop_
_entity.id
_entity.type
_entity.pdbx_description
1 polymer ?
#
loop_
_entity_poly.entity_id
_entity_poly.type
_entity_poly.pdbx_seq_one_letter_code
_entity_poly.pdbx_strand_id
1 'polypeptide(L)'
;MDQQSAVATAESTGKLSRAERFVGYVIERINKDNGFAARLKRADNPATEYQSWELLAGFGVDLEKEWERLPFCTVGAALARAKPVTDGKLPLGSAIAACFDDGNQSDQAKARLRRLLACTSTTEACRILRPLLTLMASRGVTPDFSQLLEQLLWYSGNGQERIRARWAQEFYRRTTDADENVTEAVHD
;
A
#
# COMPACT_ATOMS: atom_id res chain seq x y z
N MET A 1 18.45 -50.87 4.23
CA MET A 1 19.75 -50.19 4.37
C MET A 1 19.63 -48.85 3.68
N ASP A 2 18.98 -47.99 4.43
CA ASP A 2 18.79 -46.58 4.20
C ASP A 2 20.13 -45.87 4.18
N GLN A 3 20.32 -44.98 3.21
CA GLN A 3 21.06 -43.76 3.46
C GLN A 3 20.48 -42.64 2.59
N GLN A 4 19.66 -41.85 3.28
CA GLN A 4 19.08 -40.58 2.90
C GLN A 4 20.22 -39.58 2.62
N SER A 5 20.32 -39.04 1.41
CA SER A 5 21.07 -37.81 1.16
C SER A 5 20.11 -36.63 1.22
N ALA A 6 20.43 -35.72 2.13
CA ALA A 6 19.60 -34.63 2.59
C ALA A 6 19.17 -33.67 1.46
N VAL A 7 17.86 -33.39 1.45
CA VAL A 7 17.26 -32.23 0.78
C VAL A 7 17.83 -30.97 1.46
N ALA A 8 18.67 -30.25 0.74
CA ALA A 8 19.10 -28.92 1.14
C ALA A 8 17.94 -27.94 0.93
N THR A 9 17.21 -27.67 2.01
CA THR A 9 16.28 -26.55 2.11
C THR A 9 17.10 -25.26 2.10
N ALA A 10 17.25 -24.63 0.93
CA ALA A 10 17.84 -23.31 0.83
C ALA A 10 16.79 -22.27 1.28
N GLU A 11 16.90 -21.85 2.54
CA GLU A 11 16.23 -20.66 3.06
C GLU A 11 16.75 -19.43 2.30
N SER A 12 15.89 -18.81 1.49
CA SER A 12 16.19 -17.52 0.87
C SER A 12 16.06 -16.43 1.92
N THR A 13 17.17 -16.04 2.55
CA THR A 13 17.26 -14.78 3.30
C THR A 13 17.19 -13.63 2.29
N GLY A 14 15.97 -13.30 1.87
CA GLY A 14 15.67 -12.31 0.84
C GLY A 14 16.05 -10.90 1.28
N LYS A 15 16.84 -10.21 0.45
CA LYS A 15 17.15 -8.79 0.63
C LYS A 15 15.86 -7.96 0.50
N LEU A 16 15.54 -7.16 1.52
CA LEU A 16 14.37 -6.28 1.51
C LEU A 16 14.36 -5.37 0.27
N SER A 17 13.16 -5.22 -0.31
CA SER A 17 12.90 -4.34 -1.44
C SER A 17 13.18 -2.87 -1.09
N ARG A 18 13.27 -2.00 -2.10
CA ARG A 18 13.42 -0.55 -1.87
C ARG A 18 12.18 0.02 -1.16
N ALA A 19 11.00 -0.51 -1.47
CA ALA A 19 9.76 -0.09 -0.84
C ALA A 19 9.69 -0.53 0.63
N GLU A 20 10.00 -1.79 0.92
CA GLU A 20 10.01 -2.32 2.30
C GLU A 20 11.00 -1.55 3.19
N ARG A 21 12.20 -1.27 2.68
CA ARG A 21 13.20 -0.46 3.39
C ARG A 21 12.71 0.97 3.66
N PHE A 22 12.06 1.60 2.68
CA PHE A 22 11.50 2.94 2.84
C PHE A 22 10.38 2.96 3.87
N VAL A 23 9.41 2.05 3.76
CA VAL A 23 8.25 1.99 4.65
C VAL A 23 8.69 1.66 6.07
N GLY A 24 9.55 0.66 6.27
CA GLY A 24 10.08 0.31 7.59
C GLY A 24 10.81 1.47 8.25
N TYR A 25 11.68 2.16 7.51
CA TYR A 25 12.38 3.34 8.01
C TYR A 25 11.44 4.48 8.39
N VAL A 26 10.45 4.78 7.53
CA VAL A 26 9.48 5.85 7.79
C VAL A 26 8.65 5.52 9.03
N ILE A 27 8.13 4.30 9.16
CA ILE A 27 7.37 3.84 10.34
C ILE A 27 8.19 4.00 11.62
N GLU A 28 9.45 3.56 11.61
CA GLU A 28 10.31 3.71 12.78
C GLU A 28 10.50 5.19 13.15
N ARG A 29 10.77 6.04 12.15
CA ARG A 29 11.14 7.44 12.39
C ARG A 29 9.96 8.33 12.75
N ILE A 30 8.78 8.15 12.16
CA ILE A 30 7.58 8.95 12.50
C ILE A 30 7.09 8.74 13.93
N ASN A 31 7.40 7.58 14.52
CA ASN A 31 7.07 7.25 15.90
C ASN A 31 8.09 7.86 16.90
N LYS A 32 9.28 8.24 16.44
CA LYS A 32 10.36 8.82 17.28
C LYS A 32 10.50 10.34 17.12
N ASP A 33 10.18 10.89 15.95
CA ASP A 33 10.40 12.30 15.61
C ASP A 33 9.13 12.95 15.03
N ASN A 34 8.46 13.75 15.87
CA ASN A 34 7.26 14.50 15.47
C ASN A 34 7.54 15.58 14.41
N GLY A 35 8.74 16.16 14.40
CA GLY A 35 9.14 17.15 13.39
C GLY A 35 9.35 16.51 12.02
N PHE A 36 9.95 15.32 11.98
CA PHE A 36 10.00 14.49 10.78
C PHE A 36 8.60 14.14 10.27
N ALA A 37 7.72 13.64 11.13
CA ALA A 37 6.35 13.32 10.75
C ALA A 37 5.59 14.55 10.22
N ALA A 38 5.76 15.73 10.83
CA ALA A 38 5.12 16.96 10.37
C ALA A 38 5.58 17.40 8.97
N ARG A 39 6.87 17.29 8.67
CA ARG A 39 7.41 17.58 7.32
C ARG A 39 6.93 16.56 6.29
N LEU A 40 6.98 15.26 6.64
CA LEU A 40 6.60 14.19 5.72
C LEU A 40 5.11 14.21 5.37
N LYS A 41 4.23 14.61 6.32
CA LYS A 41 2.80 14.84 6.04
C LYS A 41 2.53 15.85 4.92
N ARG A 42 3.48 16.78 4.67
CA ARG A 42 3.37 17.82 3.65
C ARG A 42 4.00 17.43 2.30
N ALA A 43 4.54 16.22 2.19
CA ALA A 43 5.21 15.75 0.97
C ALA A 43 4.25 15.62 -0.22
N ASP A 44 2.95 15.48 0.01
CA ASP A 44 1.94 15.42 -1.05
C ASP A 44 1.48 16.81 -1.53
N ASN A 45 1.90 17.91 -0.90
CA ASN A 45 1.63 19.27 -1.38
C ASN A 45 2.82 19.78 -2.22
N PRO A 46 2.63 20.09 -3.51
CA PRO A 46 3.71 20.56 -4.39
C PRO A 46 4.50 21.77 -3.83
N ALA A 47 3.84 22.67 -3.10
CA ALA A 47 4.49 23.86 -2.55
C ALA A 47 5.46 23.56 -1.39
N THR A 48 5.32 22.39 -0.76
CA THR A 48 6.09 21.99 0.44
C THR A 48 6.81 20.67 0.25
N GLU A 49 6.69 20.07 -0.93
CA GLU A 49 7.25 18.75 -1.22
C GLU A 49 8.77 18.68 -1.02
N TYR A 50 9.48 19.77 -1.35
CA TYR A 50 10.93 19.89 -1.20
C TYR A 50 11.43 19.56 0.22
N GLN A 51 10.57 19.70 1.23
CA GLN A 51 10.91 19.36 2.63
C GLN A 51 11.15 17.86 2.84
N SER A 52 10.74 17.02 1.88
CA SER A 52 10.97 15.57 1.90
C SER A 52 12.13 15.11 1.01
N TRP A 53 12.71 15.99 0.18
CA TRP A 53 13.69 15.59 -0.84
C TRP A 53 14.96 15.00 -0.26
N GLU A 54 15.42 15.47 0.90
CA GLU A 54 16.57 14.86 1.60
C GLU A 54 16.34 13.37 1.90
N LEU A 55 15.15 13.04 2.41
CA LEU A 55 14.75 11.65 2.67
C LEU A 55 14.72 10.86 1.36
N LEU A 56 14.04 11.38 0.34
CA LEU A 56 13.87 10.70 -0.93
C LEU A 56 15.21 10.43 -1.64
N ALA A 57 16.09 11.42 -1.66
CA ALA A 57 17.44 11.28 -2.20
C ALA A 57 18.25 10.21 -1.46
N GLY A 58 18.12 10.13 -0.13
CA GLY A 58 18.72 9.07 0.69
C GLY A 58 18.24 7.65 0.34
N PHE A 59 17.05 7.51 -0.26
CA PHE A 59 16.52 6.24 -0.79
C PHE A 59 16.80 6.03 -2.28
N GLY A 60 17.58 6.93 -2.91
CA GLY A 60 17.92 6.85 -4.33
C GLY A 60 16.72 7.11 -5.25
N VAL A 61 15.79 7.98 -4.82
CA VAL A 61 14.69 8.45 -5.65
C VAL A 61 15.20 9.56 -6.57
N ASP A 62 14.96 9.41 -7.87
CA ASP A 62 15.19 10.48 -8.84
C ASP A 62 14.12 11.57 -8.69
N LEU A 63 14.52 12.74 -8.22
CA LEU A 63 13.61 13.84 -7.87
C LEU A 63 12.99 14.51 -9.11
N GLU A 64 13.62 14.38 -10.28
CA GLU A 64 13.13 14.95 -11.54
C GLU A 64 12.01 14.10 -12.15
N LYS A 65 11.99 12.80 -11.83
CA LYS A 65 10.99 11.86 -12.35
C LYS A 65 9.77 11.82 -11.45
N GLU A 66 8.72 12.57 -11.82
CA GLU A 66 7.48 12.62 -11.03
C GLU A 66 6.85 11.24 -10.80
N TRP A 67 6.92 10.35 -11.79
CA TRP A 67 6.38 8.99 -11.72
C TRP A 67 7.14 8.09 -10.73
N GLU A 68 8.37 8.45 -10.36
CA GLU A 68 9.14 7.80 -9.31
C GLU A 68 8.96 8.53 -7.98
N ARG A 69 9.09 9.85 -7.97
CA ARG A 69 9.01 10.72 -6.78
C ARG A 69 7.64 10.69 -6.09
N LEU A 70 6.55 10.89 -6.84
CA LEU A 70 5.20 11.05 -6.28
C LEU A 70 4.68 9.81 -5.52
N PRO A 71 4.98 8.56 -5.93
CA PRO A 71 4.71 7.37 -5.13
C PRO A 71 5.28 7.45 -3.71
N PHE A 72 6.57 7.79 -3.57
CA PHE A 72 7.20 7.90 -2.25
C PHE A 72 6.59 9.03 -1.42
N CYS A 73 6.32 10.20 -2.03
CA CYS A 73 5.65 11.30 -1.34
C CYS A 73 4.25 10.91 -0.86
N THR A 74 3.48 10.21 -1.70
CA THR A 74 2.11 9.79 -1.39
C THR A 74 2.08 8.78 -0.25
N VAL A 75 2.93 7.75 -0.31
CA VAL A 75 3.03 6.72 0.73
C VAL A 75 3.61 7.29 2.02
N GLY A 76 4.70 8.07 1.94
CA GLY A 76 5.31 8.71 3.11
C GLY A 76 4.36 9.64 3.84
N ALA A 77 3.63 10.50 3.12
CA ALA A 77 2.65 11.39 3.73
C ALA A 77 1.49 10.62 4.38
N ALA A 78 1.04 9.53 3.77
CA ALA A 78 0.01 8.66 4.33
C ALA A 78 0.48 7.95 5.61
N LEU A 79 1.69 7.38 5.60
CA LEU A 79 2.31 6.80 6.81
C LEU A 79 2.41 7.83 7.92
N ALA A 80 2.88 9.05 7.63
CA ALA A 80 3.03 10.10 8.63
C ALA A 80 1.68 10.62 9.19
N ARG A 81 0.58 10.46 8.45
CA ARG A 81 -0.78 10.73 8.94
C ARG A 81 -1.33 9.59 9.79
N ALA A 82 -1.20 8.35 9.31
CA ALA A 82 -1.75 7.16 9.97
C ALA A 82 -0.96 6.73 11.21
N LYS A 83 0.36 7.01 11.23
CA LYS A 83 1.30 6.59 12.28
C LYS A 83 1.12 5.12 12.71
N PRO A 84 1.13 4.16 11.77
CA PRO A 84 0.99 2.77 12.15
C PRO A 84 2.21 2.29 12.94
N VAL A 85 2.03 1.25 13.76
CA VAL A 85 3.12 0.62 14.52
C VAL A 85 3.95 -0.30 13.61
N THR A 86 3.31 -0.97 12.66
CA THR A 86 3.92 -1.85 11.66
C THR A 86 3.26 -1.62 10.31
N ASP A 87 3.88 -2.09 9.22
CA ASP A 87 3.21 -2.10 7.92
C ASP A 87 1.95 -2.97 7.96
N GLY A 88 0.97 -2.61 7.13
CA GLY A 88 -0.24 -3.39 6.95
C GLY A 88 0.04 -4.67 6.16
N LYS A 89 -0.96 -5.54 6.12
CA LYS A 89 -0.95 -6.77 5.30
C LYS A 89 -2.08 -6.81 4.28
N LEU A 90 -2.93 -5.78 4.28
CA LEU A 90 -4.14 -5.74 3.47
C LEU A 90 -3.80 -5.17 2.10
N PRO A 91 -3.99 -5.93 1.00
CA PRO A 91 -3.79 -5.41 -0.34
C PRO A 91 -4.71 -4.21 -0.61
N LEU A 92 -4.32 -3.32 -1.52
CA LEU A 92 -5.02 -2.05 -1.73
C LEU A 92 -6.50 -2.24 -2.05
N GLY A 93 -6.85 -3.18 -2.94
CA GLY A 93 -8.25 -3.43 -3.30
C GLY A 93 -9.08 -3.84 -2.08
N SER A 94 -8.57 -4.77 -1.27
CA SER A 94 -9.25 -5.21 -0.04
C SER A 94 -9.33 -4.10 1.01
N ALA A 95 -8.31 -3.23 1.10
CA ALA A 95 -8.31 -2.09 2.00
C ALA A 95 -9.36 -1.03 1.63
N ILE A 96 -9.64 -0.83 0.34
CA ILE A 96 -10.72 0.05 -0.09
C ILE A 96 -12.07 -0.52 0.36
N ALA A 97 -12.30 -1.82 0.16
CA ALA A 97 -13.53 -2.48 0.59
C ALA A 97 -13.73 -2.39 2.11
N ALA A 98 -12.68 -2.66 2.89
CA ALA A 98 -12.72 -2.63 4.36
C ALA A 98 -13.06 -1.25 4.98
N CYS A 99 -13.05 -0.17 4.19
CA CYS A 99 -13.48 1.15 4.66
C CYS A 99 -15.01 1.31 4.77
N PHE A 100 -15.78 0.34 4.28
CA PHE A 100 -17.24 0.39 4.16
C PHE A 100 -17.87 -0.86 4.77
N ASP A 101 -19.02 -0.70 5.43
CA ASP A 101 -19.69 -1.78 6.16
C ASP A 101 -20.11 -2.93 5.23
N ASP A 102 -20.66 -2.58 4.05
CA ASP A 102 -21.01 -3.56 3.01
C ASP A 102 -19.81 -4.04 2.17
N GLY A 103 -18.59 -3.69 2.58
CA GLY A 103 -17.35 -4.10 1.92
C GLY A 103 -17.34 -3.82 0.42
N ASN A 104 -17.08 -4.87 -0.37
CA ASN A 104 -17.04 -4.79 -1.83
C ASN A 104 -18.43 -4.70 -2.50
N GLN A 105 -19.52 -4.79 -1.73
CA GLN A 105 -20.87 -4.56 -2.20
C GLN A 105 -21.28 -3.08 -2.15
N SER A 106 -20.59 -2.26 -1.36
CA SER A 106 -20.86 -0.82 -1.26
C SER A 106 -20.66 -0.10 -2.60
N ASP A 107 -21.67 0.65 -3.03
CA ASP A 107 -21.58 1.49 -4.24
C ASP A 107 -20.52 2.58 -4.11
N GLN A 108 -20.32 3.11 -2.90
CA GLN A 108 -19.27 4.09 -2.64
C GLN A 108 -17.87 3.45 -2.79
N ALA A 109 -17.69 2.22 -2.30
CA ALA A 109 -16.43 1.47 -2.47
C ALA A 109 -16.16 1.18 -3.96
N LYS A 110 -17.17 0.69 -4.68
CA LYS A 110 -17.09 0.41 -6.13
C LYS A 110 -16.77 1.68 -6.93
N ALA A 111 -17.41 2.81 -6.65
CA ALA A 111 -17.14 4.08 -7.32
C ALA A 111 -15.69 4.56 -7.10
N ARG A 112 -15.18 4.43 -5.88
CA ARG A 112 -13.79 4.79 -5.54
C ARG A 112 -12.77 3.90 -6.26
N LEU A 113 -13.00 2.59 -6.27
CA LEU A 113 -12.17 1.67 -7.04
C LEU A 113 -12.21 2.04 -8.54
N ARG A 114 -13.39 2.20 -9.13
CA ARG A 114 -13.52 2.55 -10.55
C ARG A 114 -12.78 3.84 -10.90
N ARG A 115 -12.82 4.85 -10.04
CA ARG A 115 -12.07 6.10 -10.25
C ARG A 115 -10.57 5.87 -10.25
N LEU A 116 -10.05 5.03 -9.35
CA LEU A 116 -8.65 4.65 -9.31
C LEU A 116 -8.24 3.87 -10.57
N LEU A 117 -9.03 2.88 -10.97
CA LEU A 117 -8.77 2.07 -12.17
C LEU A 117 -8.79 2.89 -13.46
N ALA A 118 -9.54 3.99 -13.50
CA ALA A 118 -9.59 4.90 -14.65
C ALA A 118 -8.33 5.78 -14.79
N CYS A 119 -7.43 5.83 -13.79
CA CYS A 119 -6.28 6.73 -13.81
C CYS A 119 -5.28 6.35 -14.91
N THR A 120 -4.87 7.28 -15.78
CA THR A 120 -4.00 6.98 -16.92
C THR A 120 -2.51 7.21 -16.65
N SER A 121 -2.16 7.75 -15.47
CA SER A 121 -0.77 7.97 -15.06
C SER A 121 -0.55 7.71 -13.57
N THR A 122 0.70 7.47 -13.18
CA THR A 122 1.10 7.38 -11.76
C THR A 122 0.74 8.65 -11.00
N THR A 123 0.90 9.82 -11.62
CA THR A 123 0.54 11.12 -11.03
C THR A 123 -0.96 11.20 -10.72
N GLU A 124 -1.82 10.78 -11.66
CA GLU A 124 -3.27 10.75 -11.42
C GLU A 124 -3.65 9.74 -10.33
N ALA A 125 -3.05 8.54 -10.37
CA ALA A 125 -3.27 7.51 -9.35
C ALA A 125 -2.89 8.02 -7.95
N CYS A 126 -1.72 8.67 -7.81
CA CYS A 126 -1.29 9.29 -6.55
C CYS A 126 -2.27 10.36 -6.06
N ARG A 127 -2.81 11.19 -6.95
CA ARG A 127 -3.81 12.22 -6.59
C ARG A 127 -5.10 11.60 -6.06
N ILE A 128 -5.59 10.54 -6.70
CA ILE A 128 -6.81 9.82 -6.27
C ILE A 128 -6.56 9.03 -4.97
N LEU A 129 -5.36 8.49 -4.78
CA LEU A 129 -5.01 7.72 -3.59
C LEU A 129 -4.91 8.57 -2.33
N ARG A 130 -4.45 9.83 -2.40
CA ARG A 130 -4.34 10.70 -1.22
C ARG A 130 -5.62 10.76 -0.37
N PRO A 131 -6.80 11.10 -0.91
CA PRO A 131 -8.04 11.08 -0.13
C PRO A 131 -8.48 9.67 0.28
N LEU A 132 -8.14 8.62 -0.48
CA LEU A 132 -8.45 7.23 -0.09
C LEU A 132 -7.62 6.78 1.11
N LEU A 133 -6.33 7.08 1.14
CA LEU A 133 -5.44 6.76 2.26
C LEU A 133 -5.82 7.53 3.52
N THR A 134 -6.30 8.78 3.38
CA THR A 134 -6.88 9.52 4.51
C THR A 134 -8.16 8.88 5.04
N LEU A 135 -9.03 8.38 4.16
CA LEU A 135 -10.22 7.62 4.56
C LEU A 135 -9.84 6.31 5.27
N MET A 136 -8.88 5.56 4.74
CA MET A 136 -8.38 4.32 5.38
C MET A 136 -7.90 4.62 6.81
N ALA A 137 -7.09 5.66 6.98
CA ALA A 137 -6.61 6.08 8.30
C ALA A 137 -7.77 6.45 9.25
N SER A 138 -8.80 7.17 8.79
CA SER A 138 -9.95 7.51 9.63
C SER A 138 -10.85 6.33 9.99
N ARG A 139 -10.77 5.23 9.23
CA ARG A 139 -11.47 3.97 9.47
C ARG A 139 -10.62 2.93 10.21
N GLY A 140 -9.38 3.26 10.60
CA GLY A 140 -8.46 2.31 11.22
C GLY A 140 -7.97 1.20 10.28
N VAL A 141 -8.15 1.37 8.97
CA VAL A 141 -7.68 0.42 7.95
C VAL A 141 -6.24 0.76 7.57
N THR A 142 -5.35 -0.22 7.68
CA THR A 142 -3.93 -0.06 7.31
C THR A 142 -3.61 -0.95 6.11
N PRO A 143 -3.44 -0.38 4.90
CA PRO A 143 -3.01 -1.15 3.73
C PRO A 143 -1.55 -1.60 3.87
N ASP A 144 -1.16 -2.59 3.09
CA ASP A 144 0.23 -2.93 2.83
C ASP A 144 0.89 -1.80 2.02
N PHE A 145 1.58 -0.90 2.72
CA PHE A 145 2.18 0.29 2.12
C PHE A 145 3.40 -0.06 1.28
N SER A 146 4.14 -1.11 1.64
CA SER A 146 5.29 -1.59 0.87
C SER A 146 4.82 -2.07 -0.50
N GLN A 147 3.80 -2.94 -0.53
CA GLN A 147 3.19 -3.41 -1.76
C GLN A 147 2.57 -2.26 -2.57
N LEU A 148 1.87 -1.33 -1.92
CA LEU A 148 1.30 -0.17 -2.61
C LEU A 148 2.38 0.68 -3.30
N LEU A 149 3.49 0.94 -2.61
CA LEU A 149 4.61 1.71 -3.17
C LEU A 149 5.21 0.99 -4.38
N GLU A 150 5.43 -0.31 -4.30
CA GLU A 150 5.90 -1.09 -5.46
C GLU A 150 4.92 -1.00 -6.61
N GLN A 151 3.64 -1.26 -6.37
CA GLN A 151 2.61 -1.22 -7.42
C GLN A 151 2.56 0.14 -8.12
N LEU A 152 2.73 1.24 -7.38
CA LEU A 152 2.80 2.59 -7.96
C LEU A 152 4.06 2.84 -8.79
N LEU A 153 5.22 2.32 -8.37
CA LEU A 153 6.46 2.40 -9.15
C LEU A 153 6.38 1.59 -10.45
N TRP A 154 5.60 0.50 -10.45
CA TRP A 154 5.29 -0.31 -11.64
C TRP A 154 4.06 0.18 -12.43
N TYR A 155 3.39 1.27 -11.99
CA TYR A 155 2.20 1.83 -12.63
C TYR A 155 2.53 2.72 -13.84
N SER A 156 3.44 2.28 -14.72
CA SER A 156 3.79 3.00 -15.94
C SER A 156 3.91 2.05 -17.13
N GLY A 157 3.70 2.60 -18.34
CA GLY A 157 3.77 1.85 -19.59
C GLY A 157 2.93 0.56 -19.55
N ASN A 158 3.55 -0.56 -19.94
CA ASN A 158 2.89 -1.86 -20.03
C ASN A 158 2.50 -2.47 -18.67
N GLY A 159 3.02 -1.94 -17.55
CA GLY A 159 2.69 -2.43 -16.21
C GLY A 159 1.33 -1.96 -15.70
N GLN A 160 0.79 -0.87 -16.24
CA GLN A 160 -0.42 -0.22 -15.74
C GLN A 160 -1.64 -1.14 -15.70
N GLU A 161 -1.94 -1.82 -16.81
CA GLU A 161 -3.13 -2.68 -16.89
C GLU A 161 -3.03 -3.88 -15.95
N ARG A 162 -1.82 -4.43 -15.76
CA ARG A 162 -1.57 -5.49 -14.80
C ARG A 162 -1.84 -5.04 -13.36
N ILE A 163 -1.45 -3.82 -13.00
CA ILE A 163 -1.70 -3.27 -11.66
C ILE A 163 -3.19 -2.98 -11.45
N ARG A 164 -3.89 -2.43 -12.44
CA ARG A 164 -5.35 -2.24 -12.39
C ARG A 164 -6.10 -3.56 -12.19
N ALA A 165 -5.76 -4.57 -12.99
CA ALA A 165 -6.36 -5.89 -12.86
C ALA A 165 -6.12 -6.49 -11.47
N ARG A 166 -4.90 -6.33 -10.92
CA ARG A 166 -4.57 -6.78 -9.56
C ARG A 166 -5.42 -6.06 -8.50
N TRP A 167 -5.52 -4.74 -8.52
CA TRP A 167 -6.38 -4.00 -7.58
C TRP A 167 -7.85 -4.40 -7.66
N ALA A 168 -8.35 -4.64 -8.88
CA ALA A 168 -9.71 -5.12 -9.07
C ALA A 168 -9.92 -6.52 -8.48
N GLN A 169 -8.99 -7.44 -8.72
CA GLN A 169 -9.03 -8.79 -8.16
C GLN A 169 -8.98 -8.77 -6.63
N GLU A 170 -8.10 -7.97 -6.03
CA GLU A 170 -7.99 -7.79 -4.58
C GLU A 170 -9.30 -7.27 -3.97
N PHE A 171 -10.01 -6.37 -4.66
CA PHE A 171 -11.27 -5.80 -4.19
C PHE A 171 -12.44 -6.79 -4.28
N TYR A 172 -12.57 -7.52 -5.39
CA TYR A 172 -13.69 -8.44 -5.63
C TYR A 172 -13.47 -9.86 -5.10
N ARG A 173 -12.26 -10.17 -4.61
CA ARG A 173 -12.00 -11.46 -3.95
C ARG A 173 -12.98 -11.63 -2.79
N ARG A 174 -13.80 -12.68 -2.84
CA ARG A 174 -14.65 -13.06 -1.71
C ARG A 174 -13.75 -13.42 -0.54
N THR A 175 -13.96 -12.80 0.61
CA THR A 175 -13.49 -13.32 1.90
C THR A 175 -14.34 -14.55 2.21
N THR A 176 -13.95 -15.70 1.68
CA THR A 176 -14.65 -16.98 1.92
C THR A 176 -14.52 -17.45 3.39
N ASP A 177 -13.63 -16.85 4.19
CA ASP A 177 -13.29 -17.39 5.52
C ASP A 177 -14.25 -17.00 6.67
N ALA A 178 -15.46 -16.52 6.39
CA ALA A 178 -16.43 -16.15 7.44
C ALA A 178 -17.75 -16.95 7.43
N ASP A 179 -18.01 -17.79 6.43
CA ASP A 179 -19.30 -18.50 6.29
C ASP A 179 -19.20 -20.03 6.34
N GLU A 180 -18.00 -20.62 6.36
CA GLU A 180 -17.84 -22.09 6.44
C GLU A 180 -17.91 -22.65 7.87
N ASN A 181 -17.81 -21.82 8.92
CA ASN A 181 -17.85 -22.29 10.32
C ASN A 181 -19.22 -22.15 11.03
N VAL A 182 -20.26 -21.64 10.35
CA VAL A 182 -21.59 -21.48 10.97
C VAL A 182 -22.56 -22.59 10.57
N THR A 183 -22.35 -23.25 9.43
CA THR A 183 -23.27 -24.27 8.91
C THR A 183 -22.98 -25.69 9.40
N GLU A 184 -21.79 -25.97 9.93
CA GLU A 184 -21.44 -27.32 10.45
C GLU A 184 -21.86 -27.56 11.91
N ALA A 185 -22.31 -26.53 12.64
CA ALA A 185 -22.68 -26.62 14.06
C ALA A 185 -24.18 -26.82 14.34
N VAL A 186 -25.01 -27.07 13.32
CA VAL A 186 -26.49 -27.21 13.46
C VAL A 186 -26.98 -28.63 13.11
N HIS A 187 -26.09 -29.62 13.06
CA HIS A 187 -26.45 -31.03 12.92
C HIS A 187 -25.63 -31.91 13.88
N ASP A 188 -25.96 -31.82 15.17
CA ASP A 188 -25.79 -32.91 16.13
C ASP A 188 -26.89 -32.82 17.21
#